data_AF-A0A3D0DEI7-F1
#
_entry.id   AF-A0A3D0DEI7-F1
#
_cell.length_a   1.000
_cell.length_b   1.000
_cell.length_c   1.000
_cell.angle_alpha   90.00
_cell.angle_beta   90.00
_cell.angle_gamma   90.00
#
_symmetry.space_group_name_H-M   'P 1'
#
loop_
_entity.id
_entity.type
_entity.pdbx_description
1 polymer ?
#
loop_
_entity_poly.entity_id
_entity_poly.type
_entity_poly.pdbx_seq_one_letter_code
_entity_poly.pdbx_strand_id
1 'polypeptide(L)'
;KKLIAKNPFKGYQPSDDTHWYVTFLNDYKGKLPTTTADSYKLLSIQDDALFSILYRNKGQSTDLMMVLDKTFGKNVTTRNWNTLMKIAKL
;
A
#
# COMPACT_ATOMS: atom_id res chain seq x y z
N LYS A 1 -15.01 6.55 5.64
CA LYS A 1 -15.33 5.26 6.29
C LYS A 1 -15.36 4.04 5.35
N LYS A 2 -15.64 4.15 4.04
CA LYS A 2 -15.76 2.99 3.13
C LYS A 2 -14.47 2.17 2.92
N LEU A 3 -13.29 2.80 2.91
CA LEU A 3 -12.00 2.14 2.61
C LEU A 3 -11.54 1.12 3.68
N ILE A 4 -11.77 1.42 4.97
CA ILE A 4 -11.32 0.59 6.10
C ILE A 4 -12.21 -0.64 6.29
N ALA A 5 -13.49 -0.53 5.92
CA ALA A 5 -14.48 -1.60 6.09
C ALA A 5 -14.17 -2.87 5.29
N LYS A 6 -13.43 -2.74 4.17
CA LYS A 6 -13.04 -3.88 3.33
C LYS A 6 -11.87 -4.71 3.89
N ASN A 7 -11.26 -4.28 5.00
CA ASN A 7 -10.16 -4.92 5.70
C ASN A 7 -9.07 -5.48 4.74
N PRO A 8 -8.38 -4.59 3.99
CA PRO A 8 -7.50 -4.99 2.90
C PRO A 8 -6.26 -5.80 3.34
N PHE A 9 -5.96 -5.78 4.63
CA PHE A 9 -4.86 -6.53 5.26
C PHE A 9 -5.36 -7.76 6.03
N LYS A 10 -6.61 -8.20 5.84
CA LYS A 10 -7.17 -9.37 6.51
C LYS A 10 -6.27 -10.60 6.26
N GLY A 11 -5.74 -11.17 7.33
CA GLY A 11 -4.82 -12.32 7.28
C GLY A 11 -3.33 -11.97 7.40
N TYR A 12 -2.99 -10.68 7.46
CA TYR A 12 -1.65 -10.22 7.79
C TYR A 12 -1.62 -9.70 9.23
N GLN A 13 -0.58 -10.05 9.97
CA GLN A 13 -0.35 -9.51 11.30
C GLN A 13 0.58 -8.31 11.21
N PRO A 14 0.21 -7.16 11.80
CA PRO A 14 1.11 -6.04 11.89
C PRO A 14 2.30 -6.45 12.78
N SER A 15 3.50 -6.27 12.26
CA SER A 15 4.78 -6.44 12.95
C SER A 15 5.60 -5.16 12.82
N ASP A 16 6.53 -4.92 13.75
CA ASP A 16 7.48 -3.80 13.71
C ASP A 16 8.39 -3.83 12.47
N ASP A 17 8.56 -5.02 11.89
CA ASP A 17 9.30 -5.25 10.65
C ASP A 17 8.46 -5.06 9.39
N THR A 18 7.16 -4.78 9.53
CA THR A 18 6.24 -4.59 8.40
C THR A 18 5.61 -3.22 8.43
N HIS A 19 5.72 -2.49 7.32
CA HIS A 19 4.99 -1.26 7.12
C HIS A 19 3.86 -1.50 6.11
N TRP A 20 2.64 -1.26 6.57
CA TRP A 20 1.47 -1.34 5.71
C TRP A 20 1.26 0.02 5.08
N TYR A 21 1.17 0.04 3.76
CA TYR A 21 0.97 1.24 2.98
C TYR A 21 -0.34 1.15 2.21
N VAL A 22 -0.96 2.31 2.08
CA VAL A 22 -1.98 2.56 1.08
C VAL A 22 -1.47 3.65 0.15
N THR A 23 -1.58 3.41 -1.14
CA THR A 23 -1.21 4.35 -2.18
C THR A 23 -2.46 4.72 -2.94
N PHE A 24 -2.89 5.97 -2.77
CA PHE A 24 -4.00 6.53 -3.53
C PHE A 24 -3.52 6.82 -4.95
N LEU A 25 -4.20 6.18 -5.90
CA LEU A 25 -4.00 6.28 -7.33
C LEU A 25 -5.00 7.30 -7.88
N ASN A 26 -4.57 8.12 -8.84
CA ASN A 26 -5.49 9.00 -9.55
C ASN A 26 -6.02 8.29 -10.80
N ASP A 27 -7.33 8.02 -10.83
CA ASP A 27 -8.06 7.45 -11.98
C ASP A 27 -7.51 6.11 -12.52
N TYR A 28 -6.88 5.31 -11.66
CA TYR A 28 -6.30 4.04 -12.10
C TYR A 28 -7.37 2.94 -12.23
N LYS A 29 -7.76 2.65 -13.48
CA LYS A 29 -8.72 1.58 -13.81
C LYS A 29 -8.06 0.24 -14.19
N GLY A 30 -6.77 0.09 -13.94
CA GLY A 30 -6.00 -1.11 -14.29
C GLY A 30 -6.15 -2.25 -13.28
N LYS A 31 -5.53 -3.38 -13.60
CA LYS A 31 -5.42 -4.54 -12.69
C LYS A 31 -4.22 -4.38 -11.75
N LEU A 32 -4.17 -5.15 -10.67
CA LEU A 32 -3.00 -5.21 -9.80
C LEU A 32 -1.76 -5.54 -10.64
N PRO A 33 -0.68 -4.74 -10.58
CA PRO A 33 0.53 -5.03 -11.34
C PRO A 33 1.15 -6.33 -10.84
N THR A 34 1.69 -7.12 -11.77
CA THR A 34 2.30 -8.43 -11.51
C THR A 34 3.73 -8.33 -10.95
N THR A 35 4.12 -7.15 -10.45
CA THR A 35 5.44 -6.95 -9.89
C THR A 35 5.60 -7.71 -8.59
N THR A 36 6.61 -8.58 -8.56
CA THR A 36 7.04 -9.32 -7.38
C THR A 36 8.40 -8.82 -6.93
N ALA A 37 8.52 -8.47 -5.66
CA ALA A 37 9.79 -8.15 -5.02
C ALA A 37 9.83 -8.80 -3.63
N ASP A 38 11.02 -9.12 -3.14
CA ASP A 38 11.16 -9.65 -1.78
C ASP A 38 10.93 -8.58 -0.71
N SER A 39 11.16 -7.31 -1.05
CA SER A 39 11.03 -6.17 -0.15
C SER A 39 9.59 -5.71 0.05
N TYR A 40 8.67 -6.01 -0.86
CA TYR A 40 7.27 -5.62 -0.73
C TYR A 40 6.29 -6.59 -1.38
N LYS A 41 5.06 -6.59 -0.87
CA LYS A 41 3.95 -7.37 -1.41
C LYS A 41 2.79 -6.45 -1.75
N LEU A 42 2.31 -6.53 -2.97
CA LEU A 42 1.09 -5.86 -3.41
C LEU A 42 -0.10 -6.77 -3.12
N LEU A 43 -1.14 -6.24 -2.47
CA LEU A 43 -2.27 -7.04 -1.99
C LEU A 43 -3.48 -6.93 -2.91
N SER A 44 -3.96 -5.71 -3.15
CA SER A 44 -5.14 -5.45 -3.97
C SER A 44 -5.24 -3.96 -4.31
N ILE A 45 -6.02 -3.66 -5.35
CA ILE A 45 -6.46 -2.30 -5.68
C ILE A 45 -7.96 -2.23 -5.43
N GLN A 46 -8.41 -1.24 -4.65
CA GLN A 46 -9.82 -1.02 -4.33
C GLN A 46 -10.08 0.48 -4.20
N ASP A 47 -11.15 0.99 -4.80
CA ASP A 47 -11.55 2.41 -4.73
C ASP A 47 -10.38 3.35 -5.08
N ASP A 48 -9.67 3.06 -6.18
CA ASP A 48 -8.47 3.79 -6.63
C ASP A 48 -7.33 3.83 -5.60
N ALA A 49 -7.28 2.86 -4.67
CA ALA A 49 -6.21 2.74 -3.71
C ALA A 49 -5.54 1.36 -3.80
N LEU A 50 -4.22 1.36 -3.92
CA LEU A 50 -3.39 0.17 -3.84
C LEU A 50 -2.99 -0.09 -2.39
N PHE A 51 -3.16 -1.32 -1.93
CA PHE A 51 -2.70 -1.77 -0.63
C PHE A 51 -1.45 -2.61 -0.77
N SER A 52 -0.42 -2.29 0.02
CA SER A 52 0.86 -2.98 -0.03
C SER A 52 1.49 -3.13 1.36
N ILE A 53 2.34 -4.14 1.48
CA ILE A 53 3.15 -4.40 2.67
C ILE A 53 4.61 -4.25 2.28
N LEU A 54 5.35 -3.42 3.00
CA LEU A 54 6.81 -3.34 2.92
C LEU A 54 7.41 -4.16 4.07
N TYR A 55 8.35 -5.03 3.75
CA TYR A 55 9.16 -5.79 4.71
C TYR A 55 10.48 -5.05 4.93
N ARG A 56 10.62 -4.39 6.10
CA ARG A 56 11.76 -3.50 6.42
C ARG A 56 13.09 -4.22 6.49
N ASN A 57 13.07 -5.51 6.81
CA ASN A 57 14.26 -6.36 6.82
C ASN A 57 14.79 -6.70 5.41
N LYS A 58 14.01 -6.43 4.37
CA LYS A 58 14.32 -6.80 2.97
C LYS A 58 14.44 -5.61 2.02
N GLY A 59 14.05 -4.40 2.42
CA GLY A 59 14.23 -3.21 1.60
C GLY A 59 13.68 -1.93 2.21
N GLN A 60 13.77 -0.84 1.44
CA GLN A 60 13.39 0.49 1.91
C GLN A 60 12.10 0.98 1.26
N SER A 61 11.40 1.90 1.94
CA SER A 61 10.18 2.50 1.41
C SER A 61 10.42 3.28 0.11
N THR A 62 11.62 3.81 -0.08
CA THR A 62 12.03 4.50 -1.31
C THR A 62 11.99 3.58 -2.54
N ASP A 63 12.32 2.30 -2.37
CA ASP A 63 12.30 1.32 -3.46
C ASP A 63 10.86 1.05 -3.90
N LEU A 64 9.97 0.85 -2.92
CA LEU A 64 8.54 0.71 -3.17
C LEU A 64 7.99 1.95 -3.86
N MET A 65 8.28 3.15 -3.34
CA MET A 65 7.79 4.41 -3.93
C MET A 65 8.27 4.61 -5.37
N MET A 66 9.53 4.30 -5.66
CA MET A 66 10.06 4.40 -7.03
C MET A 66 9.33 3.47 -8.00
N VAL A 67 9.02 2.24 -7.56
CA VAL A 67 8.23 1.30 -8.38
C VAL A 67 6.81 1.82 -8.59
N LEU A 68 6.18 2.33 -7.52
CA LEU A 68 4.83 2.89 -7.60
C LEU A 68 4.78 4.09 -8.57
N ASP A 69 5.74 5.00 -8.50
CA ASP A 69 5.84 6.14 -9.41
C ASP A 69 6.02 5.71 -10.87
N LYS A 70 6.80 4.65 -11.11
CA LYS A 70 6.98 4.08 -12.46
C LYS A 70 5.73 3.37 -12.97
N THR A 71 5.02 2.66 -12.11
CA THR A 71 3.86 1.85 -12.50
C THR A 71 2.59 2.67 -12.63
N PHE A 72 2.38 3.64 -11.74
CA PHE A 72 1.13 4.41 -11.62
C PHE A 72 1.28 5.89 -11.94
N GLY A 73 2.51 6.36 -12.19
CA GLY A 73 2.82 7.76 -12.45
C GLY A 73 3.15 8.56 -11.20
N LYS A 74 3.64 9.79 -11.39
CA LYS A 74 4.16 10.66 -10.32
C LYS A 74 3.09 11.32 -9.43
N ASN A 75 1.81 11.06 -9.67
CA ASN A 75 0.71 11.71 -8.96
C ASN A 75 -0.04 10.74 -8.04
N VAL A 76 0.72 9.89 -7.35
CA VAL A 76 0.21 8.94 -6.36
C VAL A 76 0.56 9.40 -4.95
N THR A 77 -0.33 9.17 -4.00
CA THR A 77 -0.10 9.55 -2.59
C THR A 77 0.01 8.30 -1.74
N THR A 78 1.20 8.02 -1.21
CA THR A 78 1.43 6.90 -0.29
C THR A 78 1.32 7.36 1.18
N ARG A 79 0.60 6.59 2.00
CA ARG A 79 0.41 6.81 3.44
C ARG A 79 0.53 5.51 4.21
N ASN A 80 1.08 5.59 5.42
CA ASN A 80 1.14 4.43 6.32
C ASN A 80 -0.28 4.13 6.85
N TRP A 81 -0.71 2.87 6.69
CA TRP A 81 -2.02 2.40 7.11
C TRP A 81 -2.23 2.51 8.62
N ASN A 82 -1.20 2.26 9.43
CA ASN A 82 -1.28 2.41 10.88
C ASN A 82 -1.58 3.86 11.26
N THR A 83 -0.99 4.82 10.57
CA THR A 83 -1.28 6.25 10.76
C THR A 83 -2.71 6.58 10.34
N LEU A 84 -3.19 6.06 9.20
CA LEU A 84 -4.57 6.25 8.77
C LEU A 84 -5.58 5.63 9.73
N MET A 85 -5.29 4.45 10.30
CA MET A 85 -6.15 3.84 11.31
C MET A 85 -6.20 4.67 12.60
N LYS A 86 -5.09 5.30 13.00
CA LYS A 86 -5.08 6.25 14.13
C LYS A 86 -5.95 7.47 13.83
N ILE A 87 -5.83 8.06 12.63
CA ILE A 87 -6.62 9.23 12.23
C ILE A 87 -8.11 8.89 12.08
N ALA A 88 -8.44 7.72 11.53
CA ALA A 88 -9.84 7.33 11.30
C ALA A 88 -10.59 6.88 12.57
N LYS A 89 -9.87 6.65 13.67
CA LYS A 89 -10.43 6.40 15.00
C LYS A 89 -10.71 7.70 15.77
N LEU A 90 -10.14 8.83 15.34
CA LEU A 90 -10.52 10.18 15.79
C LEU A 90 -11.83 10.59 15.09
#